data_AF-A0A0R3RPL1-F1
#
_entry.id   AF-A0A0R3RPL1-F1
#
_cell.length_a   1.000
_cell.length_b   1.000
_cell.length_c   1.000
_cell.angle_alpha   90.00
_cell.angle_beta   90.00
_cell.angle_gamma   90.00
#
_symmetry.space_group_name_H-M   'P 1'
#
loop_
_entity.id
_entity.type
_entity.pdbx_description
1 polymer ?
#
loop_
_entity_poly.entity_id
_entity_poly.type
_entity_poly.pdbx_seq_one_letter_code
_entity_poly.pdbx_strand_id
1 'polypeptide(L)'
;MLFFILIIIVLFAVGNCLVPGMLLLLRSVPPVHRSIALGFQGFVLSLFASLPSPFIWGAIVDTTCLVWSYTCPETKGACAIYEPILLRQRLHFTYVAFRLASAVADLYVVKHARAIKIINEVDENRKHSSDEMVPQVAGKSVQCTLC
;
A
#
# COMPACT_ATOMS: atom_id res chain seq x y z
N MET A 1 3.18 -26.50 -1.09
CA MET A 1 3.97 -25.93 0.03
C MET A 1 4.62 -24.61 -0.34
N LEU A 2 5.33 -24.51 -1.47
CA LEU A 2 5.96 -23.26 -1.95
C LEU A 2 5.00 -22.05 -2.01
N PHE A 3 3.77 -22.23 -2.53
CA PHE A 3 2.76 -21.16 -2.61
C PHE A 3 2.43 -20.53 -1.24
N PHE A 4 2.27 -21.36 -0.20
CA PHE A 4 1.97 -20.85 1.16
C PHE A 4 3.14 -20.06 1.74
N ILE A 5 4.37 -20.52 1.51
CA ILE A 5 5.59 -19.83 1.97
C ILE A 5 5.71 -18.46 1.27
N LEU A 6 5.50 -18.42 -0.05
CA LEU A 6 5.53 -17.17 -0.81
C LEU A 6 4.45 -16.18 -0.32
N ILE A 7 3.24 -16.66 -0.04
CA ILE A 7 2.18 -15.82 0.52
C ILE A 7 2.60 -15.22 1.86
N ILE A 8 3.15 -16.02 2.78
CA ILE A 8 3.56 -15.54 4.12
C ILE A 8 4.62 -14.45 4.00
N ILE A 9 5.65 -14.66 3.18
CA ILE A 9 6.72 -13.68 2.97
C ILE A 9 6.16 -12.37 2.42
N VAL A 10 5.26 -12.45 1.44
CA VAL A 10 4.65 -11.28 0.82
C VAL A 10 3.74 -10.52 1.79
N LEU A 11 2.90 -11.22 2.55
CA LEU A 11 2.03 -10.59 3.55
C LEU A 11 2.86 -9.86 4.61
N PHE A 12 3.97 -10.46 5.03
CA PHE A 12 4.91 -9.83 5.95
C PHE A 12 5.51 -8.56 5.33
N ALA A 13 6.02 -8.62 4.09
CA ALA A 13 6.60 -7.44 3.42
C ALA A 13 5.57 -6.30 3.25
N VAL A 14 4.36 -6.63 2.83
CA VAL A 14 3.27 -5.67 2.63
C VAL A 14 2.88 -5.00 3.95
N GLY A 15 2.72 -5.76 5.04
CA GLY A 15 2.42 -5.21 6.37
C GLY A 15 3.49 -4.23 6.85
N ASN A 16 4.77 -4.57 6.66
CA ASN A 16 5.89 -3.71 7.03
C ASN A 16 5.98 -2.44 6.19
N CYS A 17 5.44 -2.41 4.97
CA CYS A 17 5.47 -1.22 4.11
C CYS A 17 4.23 -0.32 4.30
N LEU A 18 3.06 -0.92 4.54
CA LEU A 18 1.81 -0.21 4.78
C LEU A 18 1.89 0.66 6.03
N VAL A 19 2.28 0.10 7.18
CA VAL A 19 2.32 0.81 8.46
C VAL A 19 3.14 2.10 8.42
N PRO A 20 4.43 2.09 8.00
CA PRO A 20 5.20 3.32 7.90
C PRO A 20 4.67 4.29 6.85
N GLY A 21 4.07 3.81 5.75
CA GLY A 21 3.42 4.67 4.75
C GLY A 21 2.25 5.46 5.34
N MET A 22 1.39 4.79 6.14
CA MET A 22 0.29 5.46 6.84
C MET A 22 0.80 6.48 7.87
N LEU A 23 1.86 6.12 8.61
CA LEU A 23 2.47 7.02 9.58
C LEU A 23 3.08 8.26 8.92
N LEU A 24 3.72 8.10 7.75
CA LEU A 24 4.29 9.21 7.00
C LEU A 24 3.20 10.19 6.54
N LEU A 25 2.09 9.67 6.00
CA LEU A 25 0.94 10.47 5.58
C LEU A 25 0.32 11.26 6.73
N LEU A 26 0.23 10.67 7.92
CA LEU A 26 -0.28 11.35 9.11
C LEU A 26 0.63 12.47 9.62
N ARG A 27 1.93 12.38 9.35
CA ARG A 27 2.93 13.37 9.74
C ARG A 27 3.02 14.52 8.72
N SER A 28 2.68 14.27 7.46
CA SER A 28 2.67 15.30 6.41
C SER A 28 1.43 16.20 6.41
N VAL A 29 0.38 15.84 7.17
CA VAL A 29 -0.91 16.56 7.15
C VAL A 29 -1.29 17.12 8.54
N PRO A 30 -1.87 18.34 8.63
CA PRO A 30 -2.38 18.89 9.89
C PRO A 30 -3.41 17.98 10.55
N PRO A 31 -3.51 17.97 11.90
CA PRO A 31 -4.40 17.07 12.64
C PRO A 31 -5.88 17.19 12.25
N VAL A 32 -6.32 18.38 11.83
CA VAL A 32 -7.70 18.65 11.38
C VAL A 32 -8.06 17.93 10.07
N HIS A 33 -7.09 17.63 9.20
CA HIS A 33 -7.36 17.04 7.88
C HIS A 33 -6.97 15.55 7.77
N ARG A 34 -6.53 14.91 8.86
CA ARG A 34 -6.08 13.50 8.86
C ARG A 34 -7.17 12.53 8.43
N SER A 35 -8.40 12.71 8.91
CA SER A 35 -9.54 11.85 8.56
C SER A 35 -9.90 11.95 7.08
N ILE A 36 -9.87 13.17 6.51
CA ILE A 36 -10.13 13.41 5.09
C ILE A 36 -9.03 12.78 4.23
N ALA A 37 -7.77 12.93 4.61
CA ALA A 37 -6.64 12.37 3.87
C ALA A 37 -6.68 10.82 3.84
N LEU A 38 -6.94 10.18 4.99
CA LEU A 38 -7.11 8.73 5.07
C LEU A 38 -8.33 8.24 4.28
N GLY A 39 -9.46 8.95 4.36
CA GLY A 39 -10.65 8.65 3.59
C GLY A 39 -10.41 8.75 2.09
N PHE A 40 -9.68 9.78 1.65
CA PHE A 40 -9.31 9.96 0.25
C PHE A 40 -8.35 8.86 -0.23
N GLN A 41 -7.33 8.51 0.56
CA GLN A 41 -6.44 7.39 0.24
C GLN A 41 -7.24 6.09 0.08
N GLY A 42 -8.16 5.79 1.00
CA GLY A 42 -9.03 4.62 0.91
C GLY A 42 -9.98 4.66 -0.30
N PHE A 43 -10.53 5.84 -0.62
CA PHE A 43 -11.37 6.04 -1.79
C PHE A 43 -10.61 5.75 -3.09
N VAL A 44 -9.42 6.32 -3.26
CA VAL A 44 -8.55 6.08 -4.42
C VAL A 44 -8.18 4.60 -4.52
N LEU A 45 -7.77 3.98 -3.41
CA LEU A 45 -7.46 2.55 -3.39
C LEU A 45 -8.66 1.70 -3.79
N SER A 46 -9.86 2.01 -3.30
CA SER A 46 -11.06 1.27 -3.69
C SER A 46 -11.34 1.46 -5.18
N LEU A 47 -11.34 2.69 -5.68
CA LEU A 47 -11.65 2.98 -7.08
C LEU A 47 -10.68 2.28 -8.05
N PHE A 48 -9.39 2.27 -7.74
CA PHE A 48 -8.36 1.72 -8.62
C PHE A 48 -7.94 0.28 -8.32
N ALA A 49 -8.24 -0.27 -7.15
CA ALA A 49 -7.91 -1.66 -6.84
C ALA A 49 -9.16 -2.55 -6.78
N SER A 50 -10.25 -2.10 -6.16
CA SER A 50 -11.43 -2.95 -5.95
C SER A 50 -12.31 -3.07 -7.19
N LEU A 51 -12.39 -2.05 -8.06
CA LEU A 51 -13.12 -2.13 -9.33
C LEU A 51 -12.41 -2.99 -10.40
N PRO A 52 -11.11 -2.81 -10.69
CA PRO A 52 -10.46 -3.62 -11.72
C PRO A 52 -10.14 -5.04 -11.27
N SER A 53 -10.02 -5.31 -9.96
CA SER A 53 -9.73 -6.65 -9.44
C SER A 53 -10.73 -7.73 -9.89
N PRO A 54 -12.05 -7.62 -9.63
CA PRO A 54 -13.02 -8.61 -10.07
C PRO A 54 -13.19 -8.63 -11.58
N PHE A 55 -13.00 -7.50 -12.27
CA PHE A 55 -13.06 -7.44 -13.73
C PHE A 55 -11.94 -8.23 -14.39
N ILE A 56 -10.69 -7.99 -13.98
CA ILE A 56 -9.52 -8.70 -14.49
C ILE A 56 -9.61 -10.18 -14.13
N TRP A 57 -9.96 -10.51 -12.89
CA TRP A 57 -10.07 -11.90 -12.44
C TRP A 57 -11.20 -12.63 -13.16
N GLY A 58 -12.35 -11.99 -13.36
CA GLY A 58 -13.47 -12.52 -14.13
C GLY A 58 -13.05 -12.85 -15.56
N ALA A 59 -12.42 -11.89 -16.25
CA ALA A 59 -11.91 -12.10 -17.60
C ALA A 59 -10.90 -13.24 -17.69
N ILE A 60 -9.99 -13.39 -16.72
CA ILE A 60 -9.02 -14.50 -16.66
C ILE A 60 -9.74 -15.85 -16.52
N VAL A 61 -10.73 -15.93 -15.63
CA VAL A 61 -11.51 -17.17 -15.41
C VAL A 61 -12.32 -17.52 -16.66
N ASP A 62 -12.89 -16.53 -17.33
CA ASP A 62 -13.65 -16.72 -18.57
C ASP A 62 -12.80 -17.29 -19.71
N THR A 63 -11.48 -17.05 -19.72
CA THR A 63 -10.57 -17.63 -20.73
C THR A 63 -10.46 -19.15 -20.68
N THR A 64 -10.80 -19.77 -19.54
CA THR A 64 -10.69 -21.23 -19.35
C THR A 64 -12.03 -21.94 -19.50
N CYS A 65 -13.03 -21.23 -20.04
CA CYS A 65 -14.35 -21.77 -20.27
C CYS A 65 -14.35 -22.79 -21.42
N LEU A 66 -14.91 -23.98 -21.18
CA LEU A 66 -15.13 -24.99 -22.20
C LEU A 66 -16.54 -24.89 -22.82
N VAL A 67 -17.55 -24.66 -21.97
CA VAL A 67 -18.96 -24.61 -22.39
C VAL A 67 -19.66 -23.42 -21.76
N TRP A 68 -20.14 -22.50 -22.59
CA TRP A 68 -20.95 -21.34 -22.18
C TRP A 68 -22.41 -21.74 -21.97
N SER A 69 -23.02 -21.25 -20.90
CA SER A 69 -24.47 -21.33 -20.72
C SER A 69 -25.15 -20.18 -21.46
N TYR A 70 -26.15 -20.48 -22.28
CA TYR A 70 -26.94 -19.49 -23.01
C TYR A 70 -28.32 -19.37 -22.37
N THR A 71 -28.73 -18.15 -22.02
CA THR A 71 -30.09 -17.88 -21.54
C THR A 71 -30.98 -17.44 -22.70
N CYS A 72 -32.21 -17.95 -22.78
CA CYS A 72 -33.21 -17.45 -23.74
C CYS A 72 -33.60 -16.01 -23.37
N PRO A 73 -33.50 -15.01 -24.27
CA PRO A 73 -33.09 -15.07 -25.67
C PRO A 73 -31.57 -14.88 -25.83
N GLU A 74 -30.86 -15.90 -26.36
CA GLU A 74 -29.46 -15.96 -26.83
C GLU A 74 -28.37 -15.07 -26.17
N THR A 75 -28.50 -14.77 -24.89
CA THR A 75 -27.50 -13.99 -24.16
C THR A 75 -26.45 -14.92 -23.56
N LYS A 76 -25.17 -14.60 -23.76
CA LYS A 76 -24.06 -15.31 -23.13
C LYS A 76 -24.15 -15.12 -21.62
N GLY A 77 -24.49 -16.18 -20.90
CA GLY A 77 -24.51 -16.21 -19.45
C GLY A 77 -23.15 -16.61 -18.86
N ALA A 78 -23.17 -17.12 -17.63
CA ALA A 78 -21.96 -17.67 -17.01
C ALA A 78 -21.50 -18.96 -17.70
N CYS A 79 -20.20 -19.26 -17.63
CA CYS A 79 -19.69 -20.53 -18.11
C CYS A 79 -20.15 -21.69 -17.21
N ALA A 80 -20.62 -22.78 -17.83
CA ALA A 80 -21.13 -23.96 -17.14
C ALA A 80 -20.01 -24.92 -16.70
N ILE A 81 -18.96 -25.07 -17.53
CA ILE A 81 -17.85 -26.00 -17.28
C ILE A 81 -16.52 -25.33 -17.59
N TYR A 82 -15.64 -25.30 -16.59
CA TYR A 82 -14.27 -24.79 -16.68
C TYR A 82 -13.26 -25.95 -16.69
N GLU A 83 -12.15 -25.80 -17.42
CA GLU A 83 -11.05 -26.76 -17.37
C GLU A 83 -10.21 -26.55 -16.09
N PRO A 84 -10.16 -27.51 -15.15
CA PRO A 84 -9.60 -27.30 -13.81
C PRO A 84 -8.08 -27.08 -13.78
N ILE A 85 -7.32 -27.68 -14.70
CA ILE A 85 -5.85 -27.61 -14.70
C ILE A 85 -5.38 -26.24 -15.20
N LEU A 86 -5.94 -25.81 -16.33
CA LEU A 86 -5.64 -24.53 -16.98
C LEU A 86 -6.18 -23.38 -16.14
N LEU A 87 -7.35 -23.52 -15.51
CA LEU A 87 -7.83 -22.57 -14.51
C LEU A 87 -6.80 -22.40 -13.38
N ARG A 88 -6.38 -23.49 -12.74
CA ARG A 88 -5.38 -23.41 -11.67
C ARG A 88 -4.10 -22.73 -12.13
N GLN A 89 -3.56 -23.13 -13.28
CA GLN A 89 -2.31 -22.58 -13.80
C GLN A 89 -2.43 -21.08 -14.12
N ARG A 90 -3.52 -20.66 -14.78
CA ARG A 90 -3.77 -19.25 -15.12
C ARG A 90 -3.87 -18.39 -13.87
N LEU A 91 -4.64 -18.83 -12.86
CA LEU A 91 -4.82 -18.08 -11.61
C LEU A 91 -3.52 -17.96 -10.81
N HIS A 92 -2.71 -19.02 -10.74
CA HIS A 92 -1.44 -18.97 -10.00
C HIS A 92 -0.41 -18.11 -10.74
N PHE A 93 -0.34 -18.21 -12.07
CA PHE A 93 0.61 -17.43 -12.86
C PHE A 93 0.29 -15.93 -12.80
N THR A 94 -0.98 -15.55 -12.95
CA THR A 94 -1.41 -14.15 -12.85
C THR A 94 -1.15 -13.62 -11.44
N TYR A 95 -1.46 -14.39 -10.40
CA TYR A 95 -1.14 -14.02 -9.02
C TYR A 95 0.35 -13.75 -8.82
N VAL A 96 1.22 -14.66 -9.25
CA VAL A 96 2.67 -14.50 -9.12
C VAL A 96 3.17 -13.28 -9.91
N ALA A 97 2.65 -13.05 -11.12
CA ALA A 97 3.02 -11.89 -11.93
C ALA A 97 2.63 -10.56 -11.26
N PHE A 98 1.40 -10.44 -10.75
CA PHE A 98 0.97 -9.27 -9.99
C PHE A 98 1.84 -9.05 -8.75
N ARG A 99 2.15 -10.12 -8.02
CA ARG A 99 3.00 -10.03 -6.83
C ARG A 99 4.43 -9.62 -7.15
N LEU A 100 5.02 -10.13 -8.23
CA LEU A 100 6.36 -9.72 -8.67
C LEU A 100 6.38 -8.25 -9.07
N ALA A 101 5.35 -7.78 -9.80
CA ALA A 101 5.24 -6.37 -10.17
C ALA A 101 5.14 -5.46 -8.93
N SER A 102 4.32 -5.83 -7.93
CA SER A 102 4.27 -5.11 -6.65
C SER A 102 5.61 -5.11 -5.94
N ALA A 103 6.27 -6.26 -5.82
CA ALA A 103 7.56 -6.37 -5.15
C ALA A 103 8.64 -5.52 -5.85
N VAL A 104 8.65 -5.46 -7.18
CA VAL A 104 9.57 -4.60 -7.95
C VAL A 104 9.28 -3.12 -7.69
N ALA A 105 8.02 -2.71 -7.65
CA ALA A 105 7.64 -1.34 -7.34
C ALA A 105 8.05 -0.96 -5.90
N ASP A 106 7.81 -1.83 -4.93
CA ASP A 106 8.21 -1.64 -3.54
C ASP A 106 9.73 -1.55 -3.41
N LEU A 107 10.48 -2.45 -4.07
CA LEU A 107 11.95 -2.41 -4.10
C LEU A 107 12.48 -1.14 -4.77
N TYR A 108 11.83 -0.69 -5.85
CA TYR A 108 12.18 0.55 -6.52
C TYR A 108 11.98 1.75 -5.60
N VAL A 109 10.82 1.84 -4.93
CA VAL A 109 10.52 2.90 -3.96
C VAL A 109 11.50 2.85 -2.79
N VAL A 110 11.82 1.68 -2.25
CA VAL A 110 12.79 1.55 -1.15
C VAL A 110 14.19 2.00 -1.59
N LYS A 111 14.63 1.64 -2.80
CA LYS A 111 15.93 2.07 -3.33
C LYS A 111 15.96 3.59 -3.57
N HIS A 112 14.88 4.16 -4.07
CA HIS A 112 14.77 5.60 -4.32
C HIS A 112 14.61 6.41 -3.02
N ALA A 113 13.78 5.95 -2.08
CA ALA A 113 13.57 6.59 -0.79
C ALA A 113 14.84 6.61 0.07
N ARG A 114 15.71 5.59 -0.02
CA ARG A 114 17.03 5.63 0.62
C ARG A 114 17.95 6.71 0.05
N ALA A 115 17.73 7.14 -1.19
CA ALA A 115 18.47 8.26 -1.78
C ALA A 115 17.98 9.62 -1.27
N ILE A 116 16.72 9.71 -0.78
CA ILE A 116 16.14 10.94 -0.22
C ILE A 116 16.34 10.91 1.31
N LYS A 117 17.45 11.48 1.78
CA LYS A 117 17.88 11.49 3.18
C LYS A 117 17.08 12.53 4.01
N ILE A 118 15.80 12.26 4.27
CA ILE A 118 14.87 13.19 4.97
C ILE A 118 15.19 13.37 6.47
N ILE A 119 15.94 12.44 7.09
CA ILE A 119 16.29 12.54 8.52
C ILE A 119 17.11 13.81 8.82
N ASN A 120 17.92 14.27 7.86
CA ASN A 120 18.74 15.47 8.05
C ASN A 120 17.91 16.77 8.02
N GLU A 121 16.80 16.82 7.29
CA GLU A 121 15.96 18.02 7.22
C GLU A 121 15.01 18.14 8.42
N VAL A 122 14.50 17.02 8.97
CA VAL A 122 13.69 17.09 10.20
C VAL A 122 14.53 17.57 11.38
N ASP A 123 15.82 17.24 11.42
CA ASP A 123 16.74 17.74 12.45
C ASP A 123 17.13 19.21 12.25
N GLU A 124 17.33 19.67 11.01
CA GLU A 124 17.59 21.09 10.67
C GLU A 124 16.36 21.98 10.86
N ASN A 125 15.18 21.54 10.37
CA ASN A 125 13.93 22.30 10.47
C ASN A 125 13.41 22.34 11.92
N ARG A 126 13.67 21.28 12.71
CA ARG A 126 13.44 21.31 14.17
C ARG A 126 14.39 22.30 14.86
N LYS A 127 15.67 22.38 14.46
CA LYS A 127 16.60 23.42 14.98
C LYS A 127 16.11 24.83 14.66
N HIS A 128 15.71 25.10 13.41
CA HIS A 128 15.21 26.42 13.01
C HIS A 128 13.92 26.82 13.75
N SER A 129 12.96 25.89 13.90
CA SER A 129 11.75 26.13 14.69
C SER A 129 12.01 26.28 16.20
N SER A 130 13.13 25.73 16.70
CA SER A 130 13.54 25.87 18.11
C SER A 130 14.17 27.23 18.38
N ASP A 131 14.92 27.79 17.42
CA ASP A 131 15.56 29.11 17.53
C ASP A 131 14.55 30.26 17.33
N GLU A 132 13.52 30.08 16.50
CA GLU A 132 12.50 31.10 16.25
C GLU A 132 11.45 31.19 17.38
N MET A 133 11.28 30.11 18.17
CA MET A 133 10.41 30.08 19.36
C MET A 133 11.17 30.31 20.67
N VAL A 134 12.21 31.16 20.67
CA VAL A 134 12.76 31.74 21.90
C VAL A 134 12.49 33.25 21.94
N PRO A 135 11.30 33.69 22.39
CA PRO A 135 11.19 35.00 22.97
C PRO A 135 11.89 34.97 24.33
N GLN A 136 13.03 35.68 24.42
CA GLN A 136 13.51 36.42 25.59
C GLN A 136 12.99 35.95 26.96
N VAL A 137 13.35 34.74 27.41
CA VAL A 137 13.40 34.45 28.85
C VAL A 137 14.87 34.41 29.24
N ALA A 138 15.41 35.63 29.27
CA ALA A 138 16.66 35.95 29.91
C ALA A 138 16.65 35.39 31.34
N GLY A 139 17.69 34.62 31.65
CA GLY A 139 18.37 34.56 32.93
C GLY A 139 17.52 34.72 34.18
N LYS A 140 17.14 33.58 34.77
CA LYS A 140 17.27 33.43 36.24
C LYS A 140 17.56 31.98 36.62
N SER A 141 18.86 31.70 36.68
CA SER A 141 19.53 30.87 37.68
C SER A 141 18.97 29.47 37.95
N VAL A 142 19.49 28.47 37.24
CA VAL A 142 19.85 27.21 37.91
C VAL A 142 21.33 27.34 38.29
N GLN A 143 21.57 27.88 39.47
CA GLN A 143 22.88 27.85 40.11
C GLN A 143 22.69 27.39 41.56
N CYS A 144 23.13 26.14 41.78
CA CYS A 144 23.93 25.67 42.91
C CYS A 144 23.42 25.83 44.37
N THR A 145 23.32 24.65 45.01
CA THR A 145 23.99 24.31 46.29
C THR A 145 23.29 24.70 47.60
N LEU A 146 23.10 23.68 48.45
CA LEU A 146 22.85 23.70 49.91
C LEU A 146 21.87 24.75 50.46
N CYS A 147 20.69 24.29 50.88
CA CYS A 147 20.28 24.27 52.29
C CYS A 147 19.17 23.23 52.51
#